data_AF-A0A6G3Z919-F1
#
_entry.id   AF-A0A6G3Z919-F1
#
_cell.length_a   1.000
_cell.length_b   1.000
_cell.length_c   1.000
_cell.angle_alpha   90.00
_cell.angle_beta   90.00
_cell.angle_gamma   90.00
#
_symmetry.space_group_name_H-M   'P 1'
#
loop_
_entity.id
_entity.type
_entity.pdbx_description
1 polymer ?
#
loop_
_entity_poly.entity_id
_entity_poly.type
_entity_poly.pdbx_seq_one_letter_code
_entity_poly.pdbx_strand_id
1 'polypeptide(L)'
;RNTFYIEPDYGRARAIRQDGDSEPVIQEAIDTCPVDCIHWVDYTELKHLEEERKHQVIPIAGFPVDKAMSRVEQRKRMSQRHNSAAAQPPQSKKLS
;
A
#
# COMPACT_ATOMS: atom_id res chain seq x y z
N ARG A 1 10.67 15.99 7.75
CA ARG A 1 9.82 14.80 7.60
C ARG A 1 10.72 13.70 7.05
N ASN A 2 10.79 12.58 7.75
CA ASN A 2 11.78 11.54 7.46
C ASN A 2 11.13 10.14 7.41
N THR A 3 9.80 10.08 7.50
CA THR A 3 9.00 8.84 7.47
C THR A 3 8.64 8.41 6.05
N PHE A 4 8.36 9.36 5.15
CA PHE A 4 7.89 9.08 3.78
C PHE A 4 8.71 9.81 2.71
N TYR A 5 8.76 9.26 1.50
CA TYR A 5 9.22 9.95 0.30
C TYR A 5 8.24 9.72 -0.86
N ILE A 6 8.28 10.60 -1.87
CA ILE A 6 7.53 10.42 -3.10
C ILE A 6 8.41 9.70 -4.11
N GLU A 7 7.93 8.57 -4.62
CA GLU A 7 8.56 7.85 -5.71
C GLU A 7 8.44 8.67 -7.00
N PRO A 8 9.57 8.99 -7.67
CA PRO A 8 9.58 9.93 -8.78
C PRO A 8 8.82 9.44 -10.01
N ASP A 9 8.80 8.13 -10.25
CA ASP A 9 8.28 7.54 -11.48
C ASP A 9 6.74 7.48 -11.52
N TYR A 10 6.10 7.40 -10.35
CA TYR A 10 4.67 7.15 -10.24
C TYR A 10 3.93 8.12 -9.32
N GLY A 11 4.62 9.04 -8.65
CA GLY A 11 4.02 9.99 -7.72
C GLY A 11 3.39 9.35 -6.49
N ARG A 12 3.79 8.11 -6.15
CA ARG A 12 3.30 7.39 -4.96
C ARG A 12 4.18 7.67 -3.75
N ALA A 13 3.55 7.87 -2.59
CA ALA A 13 4.27 7.99 -1.33
C ALA A 13 4.70 6.60 -0.82
N ARG A 14 5.90 6.52 -0.23
CA ARG A 14 6.49 5.28 0.30
C ARG A 14 7.09 5.51 1.68
N ALA A 15 6.86 4.58 2.60
CA ALA A 15 7.47 4.61 3.92
C ALA A 15 8.94 4.17 3.88
N ILE A 16 9.81 4.92 4.56
CA ILE A 16 11.25 4.62 4.72
C ILE A 16 11.65 4.47 6.19
N ARG A 17 10.97 5.16 7.09
CA ARG A 17 11.20 5.07 8.54
C ARG A 17 9.87 5.19 9.27
N GLN A 18 9.29 4.06 9.67
CA GLN A 18 7.97 4.01 10.30
C GLN A 18 7.88 4.92 11.55
N ASP A 19 8.97 5.03 12.32
CA ASP A 19 9.04 5.84 13.56
C ASP A 19 9.78 7.17 13.36
N GLY A 20 9.83 7.67 12.12
CA GLY A 20 10.61 8.87 11.77
C GLY A 20 10.00 10.19 12.22
N ASP A 21 8.68 10.21 12.42
CA ASP A 21 7.85 11.35 12.80
C ASP A 21 6.85 10.86 13.89
N SER A 22 6.15 11.78 14.56
CA SER A 22 5.16 11.38 15.58
C SER A 22 3.91 10.77 14.95
N GLU A 23 3.24 9.85 15.66
CA GLU A 23 2.01 9.21 15.21
C GLU A 23 0.94 10.16 14.64
N PRO A 24 0.64 11.35 15.22
CA PRO A 24 -0.32 12.28 14.62
C PRO A 24 0.14 12.83 13.25
N VAL A 25 1.44 13.05 13.05
CA VAL A 25 1.98 13.50 11.76
C VAL A 25 1.92 12.38 10.72
N ILE A 26 2.14 11.15 11.16
CA ILE A 26 2.01 9.96 10.33
C ILE A 26 0.56 9.79 9.89
N GLN A 27 -0.40 9.91 10.81
CA GLN A 27 -1.82 9.80 10.48
C GLN A 27 -2.29 10.92 9.56
N GLU A 28 -1.83 12.16 9.76
CA GLU A 28 -2.08 13.27 8.84
C GLU A 28 -1.59 12.95 7.42
N ALA A 29 -0.39 12.37 7.29
CA ALA A 29 0.16 12.00 5.98
C ALA A 29 -0.62 10.87 5.30
N ILE A 30 -1.17 9.93 6.08
CA ILE A 30 -2.05 8.87 5.57
C ILE A 30 -3.34 9.49 5.03
N ASP A 31 -3.99 10.34 5.84
CA ASP A 31 -5.30 10.92 5.51
C ASP A 31 -5.25 11.91 4.35
N THR A 32 -4.09 12.54 4.13
CA THR A 32 -3.89 13.55 3.07
C THR A 32 -3.31 12.97 1.77
N CYS A 33 -3.03 11.66 1.71
CA CYS A 33 -2.43 11.04 0.53
C CYS A 33 -3.41 11.01 -0.66
N PRO A 34 -3.15 11.73 -1.77
CA PRO A 34 -4.14 11.93 -2.84
C PRO A 34 -4.47 10.67 -3.65
N VAL A 35 -3.62 9.65 -3.55
CA VAL A 35 -3.71 8.38 -4.31
C VAL A 35 -3.74 7.16 -3.37
N ASP A 36 -4.01 7.39 -2.08
CA ASP A 36 -4.22 6.35 -1.07
C ASP A 36 -3.08 5.31 -1.04
N CYS A 37 -1.84 5.79 -0.82
CA CYS A 37 -0.63 4.98 -0.96
C CYS A 37 -0.11 4.37 0.33
N ILE A 38 -0.42 4.96 1.48
CA ILE A 38 0.20 4.62 2.77
C ILE A 38 -0.88 4.02 3.66
N HIS A 39 -0.62 2.84 4.23
CA HIS A 39 -1.61 2.16 5.07
C HIS A 39 -0.98 1.44 6.27
N TRP A 40 -1.75 1.33 7.35
CA TRP A 40 -1.42 0.41 8.44
C TRP A 40 -1.68 -1.03 7.99
N VAL A 41 -0.69 -1.90 8.13
CA VAL A 41 -0.69 -3.32 7.80
C VAL A 41 -0.28 -4.16 9.03
N ASP A 42 -0.51 -5.46 8.99
CA ASP A 42 0.05 -6.33 10.02
C ASP A 42 1.54 -6.58 9.76
N TYR A 43 2.35 -6.64 10.83
CA TYR A 43 3.77 -6.94 10.69
C TYR A 43 4.02 -8.31 10.03
N THR A 44 3.16 -9.29 10.29
CA THR A 44 3.24 -10.63 9.71
C THR A 44 2.97 -10.65 8.21
N GLU A 45 2.15 -9.71 7.73
CA GLU A 45 1.82 -9.55 6.31
C GLU A 45 2.85 -8.69 5.57
N LEU A 46 3.66 -7.90 6.29
CA LEU A 46 4.59 -6.93 5.70
C LEU A 46 5.45 -7.57 4.60
N LYS A 47 6.13 -8.69 4.91
CA LYS A 47 7.00 -9.39 3.96
C LYS A 47 6.26 -9.83 2.70
N HIS A 48 5.02 -10.31 2.85
CA HIS A 48 4.19 -10.73 1.73
C HIS A 48 3.78 -9.54 0.86
N LEU A 49 3.30 -8.47 1.47
CA LEU A 49 2.91 -7.24 0.79
C LEU A 49 4.09 -6.60 0.05
N GLU A 50 5.28 -6.63 0.65
CA GLU A 50 6.51 -6.17 -0.01
C GLU A 50 6.90 -6.99 -1.25
N GLU A 51 6.61 -8.29 -1.24
CA GLU A 51 6.83 -9.19 -2.38
C GLU A 51 5.78 -8.97 -3.47
N GLU A 52 4.50 -8.86 -3.10
CA GLU A 52 3.42 -8.53 -4.05
C GLU A 52 3.64 -7.18 -4.73
N ARG A 53 4.14 -6.19 -3.98
CA ARG A 53 4.45 -4.85 -4.48
C ARG A 53 5.44 -4.87 -5.65
N LYS A 54 6.44 -5.76 -5.64
CA LYS A 54 7.42 -5.88 -6.74
C LYS A 54 6.76 -6.19 -8.09
N HIS A 55 5.58 -6.80 -8.06
CA HIS A 55 4.82 -7.21 -9.23
C HIS A 55 3.66 -6.25 -9.54
N GLN A 56 3.51 -5.17 -8.78
CA GLN A 56 2.45 -4.19 -9.00
C GLN A 56 2.75 -3.34 -10.24
N VAL A 57 1.86 -3.40 -11.24
CA VAL A 57 1.90 -2.48 -12.38
C VAL A 57 1.31 -1.15 -11.95
N ILE A 58 2.14 -0.11 -11.85
CA ILE A 58 1.72 1.23 -11.47
C ILE A 58 1.61 2.08 -12.75
N PRO A 59 0.42 2.59 -13.09
CA PRO A 59 0.27 3.48 -14.24
C PRO A 59 0.95 4.83 -13.95
N ILE A 60 1.57 5.40 -14.98
CA ILE A 60 2.21 6.72 -14.89
C ILE A 60 1.14 7.78 -14.58
N ALA A 61 1.42 8.65 -13.61
CA ALA A 61 0.52 9.74 -13.25
C ALA A 61 0.20 10.62 -14.47
N GLY A 62 -1.08 10.89 -14.69
CA GLY A 62 -1.55 11.69 -15.84
C GLY A 62 -1.86 10.89 -17.11
N PHE A 63 -1.61 9.58 -17.13
CA PHE A 63 -2.01 8.71 -18.25
C PHE A 63 -3.31 7.95 -17.92
N PRO A 64 -4.21 7.74 -18.92
CA PRO A 64 -5.46 7.03 -18.69
C PRO A 64 -5.19 5.58 -18.31
N VAL A 65 -5.62 5.20 -17.11
CA VAL A 65 -5.65 3.80 -16.68
C VAL A 65 -6.80 3.12 -17.41
N ASP A 66 -6.52 2.03 -18.12
CA ASP A 66 -7.58 1.21 -18.70
C ASP A 66 -8.42 0.59 -17.58
N LYS A 67 -9.58 1.21 -17.31
CA LYS A 67 -10.50 0.81 -16.24
C LYS A 67 -11.01 -0.62 -16.41
N ALA A 68 -11.05 -1.15 -17.64
CA ALA A 68 -11.43 -2.54 -17.87
C ALA A 68 -10.33 -3.48 -17.36
N MET A 69 -9.07 -3.18 -17.67
CA MET A 69 -7.92 -3.96 -17.19
C MET A 69 -7.78 -3.89 -15.66
N SER A 70 -7.94 -2.71 -15.05
CA SER A 70 -7.86 -2.58 -13.59
C SER A 70 -8.90 -3.42 -12.86
N ARG A 71 -10.15 -3.46 -13.36
CA ARG A 71 -11.23 -4.26 -12.75
C ARG A 71 -10.99 -5.76 -12.88
N VAL A 72 -10.45 -6.21 -14.01
CA VAL A 72 -10.09 -7.62 -14.23
C VAL A 72 -9.00 -8.04 -13.24
N GLU A 73 -7.95 -7.23 -13.11
CA GLU A 73 -6.86 -7.49 -12.16
C GLU A 73 -7.35 -7.47 -10.70
N GLN A 74 -8.24 -6.52 -10.36
CA GLN A 74 -8.82 -6.42 -9.03
C GLN A 74 -9.67 -7.66 -8.67
N ARG A 75 -10.45 -8.19 -9.62
CA ARG A 75 -11.21 -9.44 -9.44
C ARG A 75 -10.29 -10.64 -9.25
N LYS A 76 -9.20 -10.72 -10.03
CA LYS A 76 -8.19 -11.78 -9.91
C LYS A 76 -7.52 -11.75 -8.54
N ARG A 77 -7.13 -10.56 -8.06
CA ARG A 77 -6.60 -10.35 -6.70
C ARG A 77 -7.61 -10.69 -5.60
N MET A 78 -8.88 -10.31 -5.74
CA MET A 78 -9.93 -10.69 -4.78
C MET A 78 -10.13 -12.21 -4.69
N SER A 79 -10.08 -12.91 -5.82
CA SER A 79 -10.13 -14.38 -5.87
C SER A 79 -8.91 -15.02 -5.20
N GLN A 80 -7.71 -14.46 -5.38
CA GLN A 80 -6.50 -14.94 -4.72
C GLN A 80 -6.53 -14.73 -3.21
N ARG A 81 -6.98 -13.56 -2.74
CA ARG A 81 -7.13 -13.26 -1.30
C ARG A 81 -8.15 -14.16 -0.61
N HIS A 82 -9.24 -14.54 -1.29
CA HIS A 82 -10.24 -15.46 -0.73
C HIS A 82 -9.69 -16.87 -0.48
N ASN A 83 -8.65 -17.28 -1.20
CA ASN A 83 -7.98 -18.57 -0.98
C ASN A 83 -6.99 -18.56 0.20
N SER A 84 -6.60 -17.37 0.70
CA SER A 84 -5.61 -17.23 1.78
C SER A 84 -6.22 -16.88 3.15
N ALA A 85 -7.50 -16.49 3.21
CA ALA A 85 -8.15 -15.93 4.41
C ALA A 85 -8.71 -16.96 5.43
N ALA A 86 -8.28 -18.22 5.40
CA ALA A 86 -8.80 -19.27 6.27
C ALA A 86 -8.15 -19.35 7.69
N ALA A 87 -7.38 -18.34 8.13
CA ALA A 87 -6.81 -18.31 9.49
C ALA A 87 -6.80 -16.89 10.09
N GLN A 88 -7.44 -16.70 11.25
CA GLN A 88 -7.46 -15.50 12.13
C GLN A 88 -7.00 -15.94 13.56
N PRO A 89 -6.82 -15.09 14.62
CA PRO A 89 -6.64 -13.62 14.82
C PRO A 89 -5.41 -13.31 15.77
N PRO A 90 -5.36 -12.24 16.62
CA PRO A 90 -5.10 -10.81 16.35
C PRO A 90 -3.84 -10.21 17.05
N GLN A 91 -3.44 -9.00 16.62
CA GLN A 91 -2.66 -7.93 17.32
C GLN A 91 -1.14 -7.75 17.02
N SER A 92 -0.80 -6.81 16.14
CA SER A 92 0.05 -5.60 16.39
C SER A 92 0.35 -4.88 15.06
N LYS A 93 -0.18 -3.67 14.86
CA LYS A 93 -0.17 -2.95 13.56
C LYS A 93 1.17 -2.25 13.28
N LYS A 94 1.66 -2.29 12.03
CA LYS A 94 2.82 -1.53 11.50
C LYS A 94 2.48 -0.90 10.14
N LEU A 95 3.17 0.14 9.69
CA LEU A 95 2.80 0.91 8.47
C LEU A 95 3.55 0.44 7.21
N SER A 96 2.88 0.22 6.08
CA SER A 96 3.51 -0.09 4.77
C SER A 96 3.37 1.07 3.80
#